data_AF-A0A5B0PVE6-F1
#
_entry.id   AF-A0A5B0PVE6-F1
#
_cell.length_a   1.000
_cell.length_b   1.000
_cell.length_c   1.000
_cell.angle_alpha   90.00
_cell.angle_beta   90.00
_cell.angle_gamma   90.00
#
_symmetry.space_group_name_H-M   'P 1'
#
loop_
_entity.id
_entity.type
_entity.pdbx_description
1 polymer ?
#
loop_
_entity_poly.entity_id
_entity_poly.type
_entity_poly.pdbx_seq_one_letter_code
_entity_poly.pdbx_strand_id
1 'polypeptide(L)'
;MHAILNAPGSWHDSTIAEPLYKQLLSHTPPDYQVISDTAFPRKSARLQKRILAPIKQGDRLPTDSQEFARLQLLNKQLVSARQAAEWGMRLIQGSFARLKLPLPASNHEY
;
A
#
# COMPACT_ATOMS: atom_id res chain seq x y z
N MET A 1 16.30 -25.49 20.63
CA MET A 1 14.91 -25.10 20.31
C MET A 1 14.93 -23.60 20.04
N HIS A 2 14.97 -23.18 18.77
CA HIS A 2 14.94 -21.75 18.42
C HIS A 2 13.48 -21.31 18.34
N ALA A 3 13.04 -20.50 19.29
CA ALA A 3 11.73 -19.85 19.21
C ALA A 3 11.83 -18.71 18.20
N ILE A 4 11.30 -18.90 16.99
CA ILE A 4 11.12 -17.83 16.01
C ILE A 4 9.89 -17.04 16.44
N LEU A 5 10.07 -16.15 17.41
CA LEU A 5 9.07 -15.19 17.81
C LEU A 5 8.88 -14.21 16.65
N ASN A 6 7.65 -13.93 16.23
CA ASN A 6 7.42 -12.79 15.34
C ASN A 6 7.88 -11.53 16.07
N ALA A 7 9.02 -10.99 15.65
CA ALA A 7 9.39 -9.66 16.05
C ALA A 7 8.35 -8.70 15.43
N PRO A 8 7.77 -7.78 16.21
CA PRO A 8 7.00 -6.68 15.64
C PRO A 8 7.78 -6.03 14.49
N GLY A 9 7.21 -6.02 13.28
CA GLY A 9 7.89 -5.51 12.07
C GLY A 9 8.62 -6.55 11.20
N SER A 10 8.61 -7.84 11.56
CA SER A 10 9.20 -8.92 10.74
C SER A 10 8.48 -9.19 9.41
N TRP A 11 7.23 -8.74 9.28
CA TRP A 11 6.43 -8.86 8.07
C TRP A 11 6.14 -7.47 7.50
N HIS A 12 6.38 -7.32 6.20
CA HIS A 12 6.07 -6.09 5.48
C HIS A 12 4.67 -6.20 4.88
N ASP A 13 3.85 -5.13 4.99
CA ASP A 13 2.48 -5.09 4.44
C ASP A 13 2.44 -5.49 2.96
N SER A 14 3.49 -5.10 2.24
CA SER A 14 3.68 -5.46 0.83
C SER A 14 3.81 -6.96 0.57
N THR A 15 4.41 -7.70 1.49
CA THR A 15 4.55 -9.16 1.41
C THR A 15 3.22 -9.85 1.70
N ILE A 16 2.49 -9.40 2.72
CA ILE A 16 1.17 -9.96 3.07
C ILE A 16 0.15 -9.71 1.94
N ALA A 17 0.23 -8.55 1.31
CA ALA A 17 -0.67 -8.17 0.22
C ALA A 17 -0.28 -8.74 -1.16
N GLU A 18 0.74 -9.60 -1.26
CA GLU A 18 1.18 -10.14 -2.56
C GLU A 18 0.06 -10.83 -3.36
N PRO A 19 -0.79 -11.69 -2.76
CA PRO A 19 -1.91 -12.30 -3.49
C PRO A 19 -2.91 -11.26 -4.01
N LEU A 20 -3.07 -10.14 -3.31
CA LEU A 20 -3.97 -9.04 -3.72
C LEU A 20 -3.47 -8.37 -5.00
N TYR A 21 -2.15 -8.28 -5.23
CA TYR A 21 -1.62 -7.69 -6.46
C TYR A 21 -2.03 -8.45 -7.71
N LYS A 22 -2.11 -9.78 -7.65
CA LYS A 22 -2.61 -10.60 -8.76
C LYS A 22 -4.07 -10.28 -9.07
N GLN A 23 -4.88 -10.10 -8.02
CA GLN A 23 -6.29 -9.71 -8.15
C GLN A 23 -6.43 -8.32 -8.77
N LEU A 24 -5.65 -7.34 -8.31
CA LEU A 24 -5.65 -5.98 -8.86
C LEU A 24 -5.24 -5.95 -10.35
N LEU A 25 -4.28 -6.77 -10.75
CA LEU A 25 -3.84 -6.82 -12.14
C LEU A 25 -4.88 -7.44 -13.08
N SER A 26 -5.62 -8.45 -12.61
CA SER A 26 -6.55 -9.25 -13.42
C SER A 26 -8.00 -8.74 -13.37
N HIS A 27 -8.41 -8.12 -12.27
CA HIS A 27 -9.82 -7.79 -12.01
C HIS A 27 -10.10 -6.29 -11.84
N THR A 28 -9.08 -5.42 -11.85
CA THR A 28 -9.34 -3.97 -11.93
C THR A 28 -9.78 -3.61 -13.35
N PRO A 29 -10.98 -3.04 -13.53
CA PRO A 29 -11.48 -2.68 -14.87
C PRO A 29 -10.52 -1.71 -15.59
N PRO A 30 -10.55 -1.66 -16.93
CA PRO A 30 -9.87 -0.62 -17.70
C PRO A 30 -10.25 0.77 -17.18
N ASP A 31 -9.29 1.70 -17.15
CA ASP A 31 -9.47 3.09 -16.71
C ASP A 31 -9.73 3.31 -15.21
N TYR A 32 -9.79 2.25 -14.40
CA TYR A 32 -9.84 2.34 -12.94
C TYR A 32 -8.49 2.07 -12.28
N GLN A 33 -8.27 2.74 -11.15
CA GLN A 33 -7.10 2.58 -10.29
C GLN A 33 -7.52 2.48 -8.82
N VAL A 34 -6.71 1.80 -8.03
CA VAL A 34 -6.89 1.67 -6.58
C VAL A 34 -5.98 2.66 -5.86
N ILE A 35 -6.56 3.45 -4.97
CA ILE A 35 -5.81 4.34 -4.09
C ILE A 35 -5.21 3.51 -2.96
N SER A 36 -3.91 3.69 -2.70
CA SER A 36 -3.18 2.88 -1.71
C SER A 36 -2.21 3.73 -0.89
N ASP A 37 -1.74 3.17 0.23
CA ASP A 37 -0.67 3.76 1.02
C ASP A 37 0.70 3.60 0.33
N THR A 38 1.63 4.50 0.65
CA THR A 38 3.02 4.46 0.18
C THR A 38 3.79 3.19 0.55
N ALA A 39 3.36 2.45 1.58
CA ALA A 39 3.92 1.16 1.95
C ALA A 39 3.69 0.06 0.89
N PHE A 40 2.71 0.25 0.00
CA PHE A 40 2.44 -0.70 -1.07
C PHE A 40 3.43 -0.51 -2.24
N PRO A 41 4.02 -1.60 -2.76
CA PRO A 41 5.07 -1.56 -3.75
C PRO A 41 4.49 -1.19 -5.11
N ARG A 42 4.99 -0.08 -5.66
CA ARG A 42 4.78 0.33 -7.06
C ARG A 42 5.90 -0.23 -7.96
N LYS A 43 6.42 -1.43 -7.65
CA LYS A 43 7.70 -1.93 -8.19
C LYS A 43 7.66 -2.29 -9.67
N SER A 44 6.51 -2.64 -10.23
CA SER A 44 6.36 -2.95 -11.67
C SER A 44 5.53 -1.89 -12.39
N ALA A 45 5.85 -1.63 -13.66
CA ALA A 45 5.09 -0.70 -14.51
C ALA A 45 3.59 -1.10 -14.62
N ARG A 46 3.28 -2.39 -14.53
CA ARG A 46 1.90 -2.90 -14.52
C ARG A 46 1.16 -2.52 -13.24
N LEU A 47 1.81 -2.62 -12.08
CA LEU A 47 1.22 -2.19 -10.80
C LEU A 47 1.12 -0.68 -10.69
N GLN A 48 2.08 0.08 -11.23
CA GLN A 48 2.02 1.55 -11.29
C GLN A 48 0.79 2.07 -12.05
N LYS A 49 0.32 1.32 -13.06
CA LYS A 49 -0.90 1.67 -13.80
C LYS A 49 -2.19 1.34 -13.05
N ARG A 50 -2.13 0.48 -12.02
CA ARG A 50 -3.30 0.00 -11.26
C ARG A 50 -3.39 0.58 -9.86
N ILE A 51 -2.26 0.97 -9.27
CA ILE A 51 -2.17 1.48 -7.90
C ILE A 51 -1.70 2.93 -7.94
N LEU A 52 -2.51 3.81 -7.36
CA LEU A 52 -2.21 5.21 -7.19
C LEU A 52 -1.93 5.47 -5.70
N ALA A 53 -0.73 5.95 -5.39
CA ALA A 53 -0.32 6.23 -4.01
C ALA A 53 0.19 7.67 -3.91
N PRO A 54 0.05 8.31 -2.73
CA PRO A 54 0.65 9.61 -2.48
C PRO A 54 2.16 9.62 -2.82
N ILE A 55 2.64 10.82 -3.16
CA ILE A 55 4.05 11.07 -3.40
C ILE A 55 4.80 10.87 -2.09
N LYS A 56 5.92 10.14 -2.15
CA LYS A 56 6.82 9.96 -1.01
C LYS A 56 8.09 10.78 -1.16
N GLN A 57 8.79 10.97 -0.05
CA GLN A 57 10.12 11.59 -0.07
C GLN A 57 11.06 10.80 -0.99
N GLY A 58 11.74 11.51 -1.91
CA GLY A 58 12.65 10.92 -2.90
C GLY A 58 11.99 10.56 -4.25
N ASP A 59 10.67 10.71 -4.39
CA ASP A 59 10.04 10.62 -5.72
C ASP A 59 10.48 11.82 -6.59
N ARG A 60 10.70 11.58 -7.89
CA ARG A 60 11.06 12.63 -8.85
C ARG A 60 9.85 13.51 -9.12
N LEU A 61 10.02 14.83 -8.96
CA LEU A 61 8.97 15.81 -9.17
C LEU A 61 9.11 16.45 -10.56
N PRO A 62 8.00 16.82 -11.22
CA PRO A 62 8.04 17.59 -12.45
C PRO A 62 8.75 18.93 -12.24
N THR A 63 9.56 19.33 -13.21
CA THR A 63 10.22 20.65 -13.23
C THR A 63 9.30 21.74 -13.76
N ASP A 64 8.31 21.36 -14.58
CA ASP A 64 7.28 22.25 -15.08
C ASP A 64 6.29 22.66 -13.98
N SER A 65 5.95 23.95 -13.92
CA SER A 65 5.15 24.53 -12.85
C SER A 65 3.68 24.12 -12.90
N GLN A 66 3.12 23.92 -14.10
CA GLN A 66 1.74 23.48 -14.29
C GLN A 66 1.57 22.02 -13.91
N GLU A 67 2.46 21.15 -14.39
CA GLU A 67 2.46 19.74 -14.00
C GLU A 67 2.72 19.56 -12.50
N PHE A 68 3.60 20.38 -11.91
CA PHE A 68 3.82 20.37 -10.47
C PHE A 68 2.55 20.76 -9.69
N ALA A 69 1.84 21.81 -10.10
CA ALA A 69 0.60 22.23 -9.46
C ALA A 69 -0.49 21.15 -9.56
N ARG A 70 -0.64 20.52 -10.74
CA ARG A 70 -1.56 19.41 -10.98
C ARG A 70 -1.24 18.22 -10.09
N LEU A 71 0.04 17.85 -10.02
CA LEU A 71 0.52 16.78 -9.16
C LEU A 71 0.26 17.07 -7.68
N GLN A 72 0.47 18.30 -7.22
CA GLN A 72 0.17 18.69 -5.85
C GLN A 72 -1.32 18.56 -5.52
N LEU A 73 -2.21 18.99 -6.43
CA LEU A 73 -3.65 18.86 -6.23
C LEU A 73 -4.07 17.39 -6.13
N LEU A 74 -3.60 16.56 -7.06
CA LEU A 74 -3.85 15.12 -7.04
C LEU A 74 -3.33 14.49 -5.73
N ASN A 75 -2.12 14.85 -5.30
CA ASN A 75 -1.54 14.32 -4.07
C ASN A 75 -2.40 14.68 -2.83
N LYS A 76 -2.93 15.90 -2.76
CA LYS A 76 -3.85 16.30 -1.68
C LYS A 76 -5.12 15.45 -1.66
N GLN A 77 -5.70 15.19 -2.84
CA GLN A 77 -6.88 14.33 -2.97
C GLN A 77 -6.58 12.89 -2.53
N LEU A 78 -5.42 12.34 -2.92
CA LEU A 78 -4.99 11.00 -2.52
C LEU A 78 -4.80 10.87 -1.02
N VAL A 79 -4.15 11.86 -0.38
CA VAL A 79 -3.97 11.87 1.08
C VAL A 79 -5.32 11.92 1.80
N SER A 80 -6.26 12.74 1.31
CA SER A 80 -7.61 12.83 1.89
C SER A 80 -8.38 11.51 1.76
N ALA A 81 -8.39 10.89 0.58
CA ALA A 81 -9.04 9.59 0.35
C ALA A 81 -8.44 8.49 1.24
N ARG A 82 -7.12 8.48 1.37
CA ARG A 82 -6.39 7.55 2.25
C ARG A 82 -6.79 7.72 3.72
N GLN A 83 -6.83 8.95 4.22
CA GLN A 83 -7.24 9.23 5.62
C GLN A 83 -8.68 8.79 5.90
N ALA A 84 -9.60 8.98 4.95
CA ALA A 84 -10.97 8.48 5.08
C ALA A 84 -11.00 6.94 5.18
N ALA A 85 -10.19 6.23 4.37
CA ALA A 85 -10.07 4.79 4.46
C ALA A 85 -9.44 4.33 5.80
N GLU A 86 -8.44 5.05 6.32
CA GLU A 86 -7.85 4.78 7.64
C GLU A 86 -8.87 4.91 8.77
N TRP A 87 -9.76 5.90 8.70
CA TRP A 87 -10.83 6.05 9.69
C TRP A 87 -11.80 4.87 9.65
N GLY A 88 -12.17 4.39 8.46
CA GLY A 88 -12.96 3.17 8.30
C GLY A 88 -12.25 1.93 8.85
N MET A 89 -10.96 1.77 8.57
CA MET A 89 -10.14 0.67 9.10
C MET A 89 -10.10 0.69 10.63
N ARG A 90 -10.00 1.86 11.25
CA ARG A 90 -10.01 1.99 12.71
C ARG A 90 -11.32 1.52 13.34
N LEU A 91 -12.45 1.76 12.68
CA LEU A 91 -13.75 1.25 13.12
C LEU A 91 -13.76 -0.29 13.08
N ILE A 92 -13.33 -0.89 11.97
CA ILE A 92 -13.26 -2.36 11.81
C ILE A 92 -12.33 -2.96 12.88
N GLN A 93 -11.15 -2.38 13.09
CA GLN A 93 -10.22 -2.86 14.12
C GLN A 93 -10.75 -2.72 15.55
N GLY A 94 -11.67 -1.77 15.79
CA GLY A 94 -12.36 -1.64 17.08
C GLY A 94 -13.47 -2.68 17.26
N SER A 95 -14.13 -3.06 16.17
CA SER A 95 -15.24 -4.04 16.17
C SER A 95 -14.77 -5.50 16.15
N PHE A 96 -13.59 -5.78 15.56
CA PHE A 96 -13.06 -7.14 15.42
C PHE A 96 -11.75 -7.32 16.20
N ALA A 97 -11.61 -8.47 16.85
CA ALA A 97 -10.37 -8.80 17.55
C ALA A 97 -9.19 -8.92 16.58
N ARG A 98 -8.03 -8.38 16.97
CA ARG A 98 -6.79 -8.56 16.21
C ARG A 98 -6.36 -10.02 16.23
N LEU A 99 -5.92 -10.54 15.08
CA LEU A 99 -5.30 -11.86 15.01
C LEU A 99 -4.00 -11.84 15.82
N LYS A 100 -3.93 -12.63 16.89
CA LYS A 100 -2.73 -12.79 17.74
C LYS A 100 -1.89 -14.02 17.37
N LEU A 101 -2.19 -14.65 16.23
CA LEU A 101 -1.44 -15.82 15.78
C LEU A 101 -0.05 -15.38 15.29
N PRO A 102 1.02 -16.07 15.72
CA PRO A 102 2.33 -15.83 15.16
C PRO A 102 2.33 -16.25 13.68
N LEU A 103 2.71 -15.33 12.79
CA LEU A 103 3.00 -15.62 11.40
C LEU A 103 4.36 -16.34 11.25
N PRO A 104 4.58 -17.18 10.23
CA PRO A 104 5.85 -17.88 10.06
C PRO A 104 6.98 -16.94 9.58
N ALA A 105 7.97 -16.61 10.41
CA ALA A 105 9.05 -15.68 10.02
C ALA A 105 10.26 -16.36 9.32
N SER A 106 10.13 -17.61 8.86
CA SER A 106 11.23 -18.45 8.38
C SER A 106 11.42 -18.48 6.85
N ASN A 107 10.79 -17.61 6.07
CA ASN A 107 11.05 -17.53 4.63
C ASN A 107 12.35 -16.77 4.33
N HIS A 108 13.50 -17.36 4.67
CA HIS A 108 14.84 -16.95 4.22
C HIS A 108 15.24 -17.71 2.95
N GLU A 109 14.36 -17.77 1.95
CA GLU A 109 14.71 -18.27 0.62
C GLU A 109 14.32 -17.24 -0.45
N TYR A 110 14.96 -16.07 -0.43
CA TYR A 110 15.23 -15.23 -1.61
C TYR A 110 16.42 -14.30 -1.32
#